data_AF-M1YYW3-F1
#
_entry.id   AF-M1YYW3-F1
#
_cell.length_a   1.000
_cell.length_b   1.000
_cell.length_c   1.000
_cell.angle_alpha   90.00
_cell.angle_beta   90.00
_cell.angle_gamma   90.00
#
_symmetry.space_group_name_H-M   'P 1'
#
loop_
_entity.id
_entity.type
_entity.pdbx_description
1 polymer ?
#
loop_
_entity_poly.entity_id
_entity_poly.type
_entity_poly.pdbx_seq_one_letter_code
_entity_poly.pdbx_strand_id
1 'polypeptide(L)'
;MLDTQNSQHEALMTLEVKAEVTRNPDLVTFRLNKTLIPPGTGLSFSGPEYAKDHPLANALFQIRGVKAVWILGNDVQVTKDENVRWGTMTSRIIETIKRIEG
;
A
#
# COMPACT_ATOMS: atom_id res chain seq x y z
N MET A 1 -24.27 -31.75 21.69
CA MET A 1 -22.83 -31.66 21.39
C MET A 1 -22.73 -31.00 20.02
N LEU A 2 -22.68 -29.66 19.99
CA LEU A 2 -22.69 -28.87 18.77
C LEU A 2 -21.59 -27.80 18.88
N ASP A 3 -20.32 -28.23 18.88
CA ASP A 3 -19.19 -27.31 18.96
C ASP A 3 -18.00 -27.86 18.18
N THR A 4 -18.18 -28.12 16.88
CA THR A 4 -17.03 -28.49 16.02
C THR A 4 -17.17 -28.04 14.57
N GLN A 5 -17.98 -27.01 14.32
CA GLN A 5 -18.03 -26.33 13.01
C GLN A 5 -18.09 -24.81 13.17
N ASN A 6 -17.19 -24.22 13.96
CA ASN A 6 -16.91 -22.79 13.81
C ASN A 6 -15.44 -22.40 14.02
N SER A 7 -14.56 -23.35 14.33
CA SER A 7 -13.15 -23.04 14.63
C SER A 7 -12.23 -22.99 13.39
N GLN A 8 -12.77 -23.07 12.18
CA GLN A 8 -12.01 -23.02 10.92
C GLN A 8 -12.41 -21.84 10.00
N HIS A 9 -13.38 -21.00 10.38
CA HIS A 9 -13.80 -19.83 9.60
C HIS A 9 -13.26 -18.48 10.12
N GLU A 10 -12.49 -18.49 11.22
CA GLU A 10 -11.85 -17.31 11.81
C GLU A 10 -10.32 -17.38 11.76
N ALA A 11 -9.75 -18.05 10.76
CA ALA A 11 -8.33 -17.87 10.46
C ALA A 11 -8.12 -16.46 9.86
N LEU A 12 -8.05 -15.46 10.75
CA LEU A 12 -7.24 -14.26 10.63
C LEU A 12 -7.35 -13.55 9.27
N MET A 13 -8.27 -12.58 9.13
CA MET A 13 -8.24 -11.59 8.04
C MET A 13 -7.03 -10.66 8.19
N THR A 14 -5.81 -11.21 8.11
CA THR A 14 -4.59 -10.41 8.11
C THR A 14 -4.52 -9.65 6.79
N LEU A 15 -4.27 -8.35 6.88
CA LEU A 15 -3.97 -7.55 5.70
C LEU A 15 -2.65 -8.03 5.10
N GLU A 16 -2.72 -8.57 3.89
CA GLU A 16 -1.56 -8.99 3.11
C GLU A 16 -1.20 -7.91 2.09
N VAL A 17 0.09 -7.66 1.93
CA VAL A 17 0.63 -6.69 0.96
C VAL A 17 1.78 -7.36 0.22
N LYS A 18 1.66 -7.46 -1.11
CA LYS A 18 2.69 -8.01 -1.99
C LYS A 18 3.32 -6.90 -2.82
N ALA A 19 4.65 -6.82 -2.82
CA ALA A 19 5.38 -5.86 -3.65
C ALA A 19 5.73 -6.50 -5.00
N GLU A 20 5.34 -5.84 -6.08
CA GLU A 20 5.59 -6.23 -7.46
C GLU A 20 6.45 -5.16 -8.13
N VAL A 21 7.66 -5.58 -8.53
CA VAL A 21 8.57 -4.71 -9.29
C VAL A 21 8.03 -4.50 -10.70
N THR A 22 8.16 -3.29 -11.22
CA THR A 22 7.75 -2.96 -12.58
C THR A 22 8.96 -2.91 -13.52
N ARG A 23 8.73 -2.68 -14.82
CA ARG A 23 9.83 -2.38 -15.76
C ARG A 23 10.50 -1.03 -15.47
N ASN A 24 9.81 -0.15 -14.75
CA ASN A 24 10.36 1.12 -14.29
C ASN A 24 11.08 0.89 -12.94
N PRO A 25 12.41 1.06 -12.85
CA PRO A 25 13.17 0.83 -11.62
C PRO A 25 12.79 1.77 -10.47
N ASP A 26 12.16 2.89 -10.77
CA ASP A 26 11.72 3.88 -9.77
C ASP A 26 10.29 3.66 -9.29
N LEU A 27 9.61 2.61 -9.77
CA LEU A 27 8.21 2.31 -9.46
C LEU A 27 8.02 0.87 -8.98
N VAL A 28 7.37 0.73 -7.83
CA VAL A 28 6.91 -0.56 -7.27
C VAL A 28 5.41 -0.48 -7.01
N THR A 29 4.70 -1.56 -7.35
CA THR A 29 3.27 -1.73 -7.03
C THR A 29 3.14 -2.58 -5.78
N PHE A 30 2.40 -2.10 -4.79
CA PHE A 30 2.04 -2.82 -3.57
C PHE A 30 0.58 -3.25 -3.69
N ARG A 31 0.35 -4.55 -3.92
CA ARG A 31 -0.99 -5.14 -4.07
C ARG A 31 -1.50 -5.67 -2.75
N LEU A 32 -2.69 -5.25 -2.37
CA LEU A 32 -3.35 -5.66 -1.13
C LEU A 32 -4.39 -6.75 -1.40
N ASN A 33 -4.69 -7.58 -0.40
CA ASN A 33 -5.86 -8.47 -0.40
C ASN A 33 -7.17 -7.75 0.01
N LYS A 34 -7.14 -6.41 0.07
CA LYS A 34 -8.25 -5.51 0.43
C LYS A 34 -8.41 -4.43 -0.64
N THR A 35 -9.64 -4.17 -1.07
CA THR A 35 -9.98 -3.05 -1.95
C THR A 35 -9.88 -1.73 -1.18
N LEU A 36 -9.08 -0.78 -1.68
CA LEU A 36 -8.89 0.54 -1.08
C LEU A 36 -9.91 1.56 -1.62
N ILE A 37 -10.15 1.51 -2.93
CA ILE A 37 -11.10 2.39 -3.63
C ILE A 37 -11.92 1.59 -4.66
N PRO A 38 -13.08 2.09 -5.12
CA PRO A 38 -13.88 1.39 -6.13
C PRO A 38 -13.06 1.02 -7.39
N PRO A 39 -13.20 -0.20 -7.93
CA PRO A 39 -12.53 -0.59 -9.16
C PRO A 39 -12.82 0.38 -10.30
N GLY A 40 -11.81 0.69 -11.13
CA GLY A 40 -11.92 1.65 -12.23
C GLY A 40 -11.78 3.12 -11.83
N THR A 41 -11.60 3.42 -10.53
CA THR A 41 -11.24 4.76 -10.04
C THR A 41 -9.78 4.81 -9.64
N GLY A 42 -9.17 6.01 -9.66
CA GLY A 42 -7.77 6.20 -9.28
C GLY A 42 -7.53 7.52 -8.56
N LEU A 43 -6.68 7.49 -7.54
CA LEU A 43 -6.27 8.67 -6.76
C LEU A 43 -4.77 8.87 -6.87
N SER A 44 -4.34 9.90 -7.61
CA SER A 44 -2.93 10.21 -7.87
C SER A 44 -2.46 11.39 -7.03
N PHE A 45 -1.30 11.23 -6.41
CA PHE A 45 -0.68 12.23 -5.56
C PHE A 45 0.76 12.46 -6.03
N SER A 46 1.05 13.65 -6.54
CA SER A 46 2.37 14.04 -7.05
C SER A 46 3.28 14.71 -6.02
N GLY A 47 2.97 14.54 -4.73
CA GLY A 47 3.69 15.15 -3.62
C GLY A 47 2.84 15.21 -2.33
N PRO A 48 3.47 15.50 -1.18
CA PRO A 48 2.80 15.57 0.12
C PRO A 48 1.70 16.63 0.18
N GLU A 49 1.83 17.73 -0.55
CA GLU A 49 0.87 18.83 -0.57
C GLU A 49 -0.50 18.44 -1.13
N TYR A 50 -0.54 17.42 -2.00
CA TYR A 50 -1.76 16.88 -2.61
C TYR A 50 -2.42 15.80 -1.76
N ALA A 51 -1.73 15.30 -0.73
CA ALA A 51 -2.14 14.14 0.05
C ALA A 51 -2.71 14.48 1.44
N LYS A 52 -2.87 15.76 1.77
CA LYS A 52 -3.21 16.23 3.13
C LYS A 52 -4.43 15.53 3.74
N ASP A 53 -5.47 15.35 2.93
CA ASP A 53 -6.74 14.76 3.37
C ASP A 53 -6.84 13.24 3.10
N HIS A 54 -5.74 12.60 2.65
CA HIS A 54 -5.70 11.18 2.38
C HIS A 54 -4.71 10.47 3.32
N PRO A 55 -5.19 9.79 4.38
CA PRO A 55 -4.35 9.24 5.45
C PRO A 55 -3.20 8.34 4.96
N LEU A 56 -3.50 7.41 4.04
CA LEU A 56 -2.49 6.50 3.50
C LEU A 56 -1.42 7.23 2.68
N ALA A 57 -1.82 8.03 1.69
CA ALA A 57 -0.89 8.81 0.88
C ALA A 57 -0.03 9.74 1.74
N ASN A 58 -0.63 10.47 2.69
CA ASN A 58 0.10 11.35 3.61
C ASN A 58 1.15 10.57 4.41
N ALA A 59 0.78 9.41 4.97
CA ALA A 59 1.71 8.56 5.71
C ALA A 59 2.85 8.03 4.85
N LEU A 60 2.58 7.68 3.58
CA LEU A 60 3.62 7.24 2.64
C LEU A 60 4.59 8.36 2.29
N PHE A 61 4.13 9.61 2.15
CA PHE A 61 5.02 10.75 1.92
C PHE A 61 5.94 11.09 3.11
N GLN A 62 5.66 10.59 4.31
CA GLN A 62 6.60 10.69 5.45
C GLN A 62 7.83 9.78 5.28
N ILE A 63 7.80 8.83 4.34
CA ILE A 63 8.93 7.98 4.02
C ILE A 63 9.84 8.75 3.05
N ARG A 64 10.99 9.21 3.55
CA ARG A 64 12.01 9.91 2.75
C ARG A 64 12.30 9.15 1.45
N GLY A 65 12.19 9.86 0.33
CA GLY A 65 12.42 9.32 -1.01
C GLY A 65 11.16 8.91 -1.75
N VAL A 66 9.97 8.95 -1.12
CA VAL A 66 8.70 8.82 -1.85
C VAL A 66 8.42 10.11 -2.62
N LYS A 67 8.30 10.00 -3.94
CA LYS A 67 8.06 11.11 -4.87
C LYS A 67 6.61 11.20 -5.29
N ALA A 68 5.96 10.07 -5.56
CA ALA A 68 4.55 10.03 -5.94
C ALA A 68 3.87 8.76 -5.44
N VAL A 69 2.55 8.83 -5.25
CA VAL A 69 1.69 7.72 -4.84
C VAL A 69 0.48 7.66 -5.76
N TRP A 70 0.13 6.48 -6.25
CA TRP A 70 -1.08 6.26 -7.02
C TRP A 70 -1.86 5.08 -6.44
N ILE A 71 -3.14 5.28 -6.13
CA ILE A 71 -4.01 4.23 -5.59
C ILE A 71 -5.03 3.85 -6.67
N LEU A 72 -5.15 2.56 -6.98
CA LEU A 72 -6.04 2.00 -8.00
C LEU A 72 -6.65 0.69 -7.50
N GLY A 73 -7.94 0.68 -7.17
CA GLY A 73 -8.59 -0.53 -6.65
C GLY A 73 -7.94 -1.00 -5.34
N ASN A 74 -7.18 -2.11 -5.41
CA ASN A 74 -6.41 -2.70 -4.31
C ASN A 74 -4.89 -2.54 -4.47
N ASP A 75 -4.43 -1.77 -5.47
CA ASP A 75 -3.02 -1.51 -5.72
C ASP A 75 -2.62 -0.12 -5.23
N VAL A 76 -1.44 -0.04 -4.61
CA VAL A 76 -0.76 1.22 -4.25
C VAL A 76 0.56 1.25 -5.01
N GLN A 77 0.67 2.11 -6.00
CA GLN A 77 1.93 2.35 -6.71
C GLN A 77 2.69 3.46 -6.02
N VAL A 78 3.97 3.22 -5.75
CA VAL A 78 4.87 4.21 -5.16
C VAL A 78 6.01 4.45 -6.11
N THR A 79 6.21 5.72 -6.48
CA THR A 79 7.38 6.18 -7.21
C THR A 79 8.37 6.78 -6.23
N LYS A 80 9.62 6.35 -6.29
CA LYS A 80 10.71 6.94 -5.49
C LYS A 80 11.47 8.01 -6.28
N ASP A 81 12.27 8.82 -5.58
CA ASP A 81 13.29 9.65 -6.23
C ASP A 81 14.34 8.78 -6.94
N GLU A 82 14.85 9.27 -8.08
CA GLU A 82 15.79 8.55 -8.96
C GLU A 82 17.08 8.15 -8.21
N ASN A 83 17.58 9.05 -7.34
CA ASN A 83 18.81 8.86 -6.58
C ASN A 83 18.65 8.03 -5.29
N VAL A 84 17.43 7.55 -4.99
CA VAL A 84 17.14 6.74 -3.79
C VAL A 84 17.13 5.25 -4.14
N ARG A 85 17.49 4.38 -3.20
CA ARG A 85 17.44 2.92 -3.36
C ARG A 85 16.23 2.35 -2.61
N TRP A 86 15.61 1.31 -3.16
CA TRP A 86 14.44 0.65 -2.55
C TRP A 86 14.72 0.01 -1.18
N GLY A 87 15.92 -0.54 -0.95
CA GLY A 87 16.45 -1.02 0.36
C GLY A 87 15.41 -1.30 1.45
N THR A 88 15.47 -0.55 2.55
CA THR A 88 14.51 -0.66 3.68
C THR A 88 13.20 0.08 3.41
N MET A 89 13.11 0.85 2.33
CA MET A 89 11.94 1.64 1.96
C MET A 89 10.74 0.73 1.67
N THR A 90 10.95 -0.38 0.96
CA THR A 90 9.89 -1.36 0.65
C THR A 90 9.23 -1.91 1.91
N SER A 91 10.01 -2.33 2.90
CA SER A 91 9.48 -2.84 4.17
C SER A 91 8.71 -1.75 4.94
N ARG A 92 9.24 -0.53 5.00
CA ARG A 92 8.57 0.62 5.64
C ARG A 92 7.25 0.97 4.96
N ILE A 93 7.16 0.86 3.64
CA ILE A 93 5.92 1.09 2.88
C ILE A 93 4.91 0.00 3.24
N ILE A 94 5.30 -1.28 3.24
CA ILE A 94 4.42 -2.39 3.62
C ILE A 94 3.88 -2.21 5.04
N GLU A 95 4.76 -1.91 6.01
CA GLU A 95 4.37 -1.66 7.40
C GLU A 95 3.43 -0.45 7.52
N THR A 96 3.68 0.60 6.74
CA THR A 96 2.82 1.80 6.72
C THR A 96 1.44 1.49 6.16
N ILE A 97 1.35 0.75 5.05
CA ILE A 97 0.08 0.29 4.48
C ILE A 97 -0.66 -0.55 5.52
N LYS A 98 0.00 -1.53 6.13
CA LYS A 98 -0.62 -2.39 7.14
C LYS A 98 -1.13 -1.62 8.36
N ARG A 99 -0.38 -0.62 8.82
CA ARG A 99 -0.76 0.21 9.97
C ARG A 99 -1.94 1.14 9.70
N ILE A 100 -2.11 1.59 8.45
CA ILE A 100 -3.18 2.52 8.08
C ILE A 100 -4.45 1.78 7.63
N GLU A 101 -4.29 0.64 6.95
CA GLU A 101 -5.40 -0.06 6.28
C GLU A 101 -5.81 -1.39 6.93
N GLY A 102 -5.00 -1.91 7.86
CA GLY A 102 -5.30 -3.10 8.65
C GLY A 102 -6.09 -2.76 9.90
#